data_AF-A0A916DNT3-F1
#
_entry.id   AF-A0A916DNT3-F1
#
_cell.length_a   1.000
_cell.length_b   1.000
_cell.length_c   1.000
_cell.angle_alpha   90.00
_cell.angle_beta   90.00
_cell.angle_gamma   90.00
#
_symmetry.space_group_name_H-M   'P 1'
#
loop_
_entity.id
_entity.type
_entity.pdbx_description
1 polymer ?
#
loop_
_entity_poly.entity_id
_entity_poly.type
_entity_poly.pdbx_seq_one_letter_code
_entity_poly.pdbx_strand_id
1 'polypeptide(L)'
;MSKYTPAVETGLDRMREMARGNFDLGWMQSNPAGWGHESTPGPAGLRLTDIESGHYARVPEHGSAHGSMAPRGAHVPADTPSLGMYDLNEKSEVWAENAGLLYDEAVVRQWNSVTDVPWHKLEKLPDDIERAVCQMCTGLTEVEFVAGDMPAKWLCRINHDFHEVKLFLASQIMDEARHLDVFRKRALANGGGLLMASPGQEKLLAAILEAPDYTTASALMHIFGEGFVLTLFRQGEFLAPTEVEKTIFRLCMQDEARHVAYGVKHLAYFLERHPERAEQVHAILDIGEQAVFTLTLEPQTLEPRAILAGGGIANIELGMARMSFIYAKQLKEYLRRLEIAGLDREPRLSIPKEIPFAELAA
;
A
#
# COMPACT_ATOMS: atom_id res chain seq x y z
N MET A 1 -11.16 -44.97 -32.49
CA MET A 1 -10.73 -43.68 -31.92
C MET A 1 -10.23 -43.95 -30.51
N SER A 2 -9.08 -43.39 -30.11
CA SER A 2 -8.65 -43.48 -28.70
C SER A 2 -9.73 -42.85 -27.81
N LYS A 3 -9.91 -43.43 -26.62
CA LYS A 3 -10.84 -42.94 -25.60
C LYS A 3 -10.38 -41.60 -25.01
N TYR A 4 -9.09 -41.29 -25.11
CA TYR A 4 -8.46 -40.14 -24.46
C TYR A 4 -7.84 -39.18 -25.47
N THR A 5 -7.57 -37.95 -25.03
CA THR A 5 -6.85 -36.98 -25.84
C THR A 5 -5.39 -37.40 -26.00
N PRO A 6 -4.66 -36.92 -27.02
CA PRO A 6 -3.25 -37.23 -27.20
C PRO A 6 -2.39 -36.91 -25.98
N ALA A 7 -2.64 -35.78 -25.30
CA ALA A 7 -1.92 -35.39 -24.09
C ALA A 7 -2.13 -36.40 -22.95
N VAL A 8 -3.35 -36.92 -22.79
CA VAL A 8 -3.65 -37.92 -21.77
C VAL A 8 -3.02 -39.27 -22.12
N GLU A 9 -3.00 -39.66 -23.39
CA GLU A 9 -2.31 -40.89 -23.81
C GLU A 9 -0.79 -40.80 -23.56
N THR A 10 -0.15 -39.68 -23.88
CA THR A 10 1.26 -39.43 -23.53
C THR A 10 1.50 -39.56 -22.02
N GLY A 11 0.59 -39.01 -21.20
CA GLY A 11 0.64 -39.15 -19.74
C GLY A 11 0.51 -40.61 -19.27
N LEU A 12 -0.39 -41.38 -19.87
CA LEU A 12 -0.59 -42.79 -19.56
C LEU A 12 0.63 -43.64 -19.94
N ASP A 13 1.24 -43.37 -21.09
CA ASP A 13 2.50 -44.01 -21.49
C ASP A 13 3.61 -43.70 -20.50
N ARG A 14 3.71 -42.43 -20.07
CA ARG A 14 4.66 -42.03 -19.04
C ARG A 14 4.45 -42.78 -17.72
N MET A 15 3.20 -42.97 -17.28
CA MET A 15 2.87 -43.75 -16.09
C MET A 15 3.28 -45.22 -16.22
N ARG A 16 3.10 -45.82 -17.40
CA ARG A 16 3.52 -47.22 -17.66
C ARG A 16 5.03 -47.36 -17.57
N GLU A 17 5.78 -46.39 -18.10
CA GLU A 17 7.24 -46.37 -17.99
C GLU A 17 7.70 -46.24 -16.53
N MET A 18 7.07 -45.36 -15.75
CA MET A 18 7.35 -45.26 -14.30
C MET A 18 7.06 -46.57 -13.57
N ALA A 19 5.96 -47.27 -13.89
CA ALA A 19 5.62 -48.56 -13.28
C ALA A 19 6.66 -49.67 -13.59
N ARG A 20 7.43 -49.51 -14.68
CA ARG A 20 8.55 -50.39 -15.05
C ARG A 20 9.89 -49.98 -14.43
N GLY A 21 9.93 -48.88 -13.67
CA GLY A 21 11.14 -48.32 -13.08
C GLY A 21 11.88 -47.30 -13.94
N ASN A 22 11.33 -46.91 -15.10
CA ASN A 22 11.95 -45.94 -16.01
C ASN A 22 11.57 -44.50 -15.63
N PHE A 23 12.20 -43.97 -14.59
CA PHE A 23 12.01 -42.60 -14.13
C PHE A 23 12.86 -41.60 -14.93
N ASP A 24 12.34 -40.38 -15.08
CA ASP A 24 13.10 -39.22 -15.55
C ASP A 24 13.45 -38.42 -14.30
N LEU A 25 14.73 -38.44 -13.95
CA LEU A 25 15.27 -37.76 -12.79
C LEU A 25 16.13 -36.56 -13.21
N GLY A 26 16.02 -36.10 -14.47
CA GLY A 26 16.75 -34.94 -14.97
C GLY A 26 16.51 -33.67 -14.15
N TRP A 27 15.32 -33.54 -13.56
CA TRP A 27 14.96 -32.44 -12.67
C TRP A 27 15.88 -32.32 -11.44
N MET A 28 16.45 -33.42 -10.95
CA MET A 28 17.36 -33.40 -9.78
C MET A 28 18.65 -32.62 -10.04
N GLN A 29 19.04 -32.45 -11.29
CA GLN A 29 20.24 -31.71 -11.72
C GLN A 29 19.88 -30.50 -12.57
N SER A 30 18.61 -30.09 -12.58
CA SER A 30 18.12 -29.01 -13.45
C SER A 30 18.67 -27.63 -13.11
N ASN A 31 19.02 -27.39 -11.84
CA ASN A 31 19.50 -26.09 -11.35
C ASN A 31 20.80 -26.21 -10.56
N PRO A 32 21.93 -26.56 -11.19
CA PRO A 32 23.20 -26.73 -10.49
C PRO A 32 23.73 -25.42 -9.89
N ALA A 33 23.36 -24.26 -10.46
CA ALA A 33 23.79 -22.95 -9.96
C ALA A 33 23.06 -22.54 -8.67
N GLY A 34 21.81 -22.97 -8.49
CA GLY A 34 21.03 -22.74 -7.26
C GLY A 34 21.12 -23.86 -6.23
N TRP A 35 21.72 -25.01 -6.56
CA TRP A 35 21.82 -26.14 -5.65
C TRP A 35 22.88 -25.93 -4.56
N GLY A 36 22.61 -26.44 -3.35
CA GLY A 36 23.51 -26.29 -2.19
C GLY A 36 23.44 -24.93 -1.52
N HIS A 37 22.43 -24.12 -1.86
CA HIS A 37 22.12 -22.88 -1.14
C HIS A 37 21.60 -23.20 0.27
N GLU A 38 22.21 -22.59 1.28
CA GLU A 38 21.83 -22.76 2.68
C GLU A 38 21.48 -21.40 3.29
N SER A 39 20.40 -21.36 4.06
CA SER A 39 19.99 -20.20 4.85
C SER A 39 19.85 -20.61 6.30
N THR A 40 20.40 -19.79 7.19
CA THR A 40 20.31 -20.01 8.64
C THR A 40 19.28 -19.06 9.24
N PRO A 41 18.24 -19.56 9.94
CA PRO A 41 17.27 -18.70 10.62
C PRO A 41 17.94 -17.80 11.66
N GLY A 42 17.53 -16.53 11.71
CA GLY A 42 17.96 -15.60 12.73
C GLY A 42 17.17 -15.72 14.04
N PRO A 43 17.44 -14.85 15.04
CA PRO A 43 16.68 -14.82 16.31
C PRO A 43 15.17 -14.59 16.15
N ALA A 44 14.75 -14.01 15.02
CA ALA A 44 13.35 -13.74 14.69
C ALA A 44 12.74 -14.78 13.73
N GLY A 45 13.36 -15.94 13.56
CA GLY A 45 12.94 -16.97 12.60
C GLY A 45 13.65 -16.86 11.25
N LEU A 46 13.10 -17.53 10.23
CA LEU A 46 13.60 -17.49 8.85
C LEU A 46 12.75 -16.50 8.05
N ARG A 47 13.36 -15.39 7.68
CA ARG A 47 12.75 -14.30 6.92
C ARG A 47 12.93 -14.48 5.42
N LEU A 48 12.12 -13.78 4.63
CA LEU A 48 12.33 -13.71 3.18
C LEU A 48 13.72 -13.16 2.87
N THR A 49 14.15 -12.10 3.56
CA THR A 49 15.48 -11.52 3.37
C THR A 49 16.63 -12.47 3.74
N ASP A 50 16.39 -13.50 4.57
CA ASP A 50 17.42 -14.47 4.96
C ASP A 50 17.68 -15.50 3.84
N ILE A 51 16.71 -15.72 2.94
CA ILE A 51 16.85 -16.62 1.79
C ILE A 51 17.33 -15.91 0.53
N GLU A 52 17.25 -14.59 0.48
CA GLU A 52 17.70 -13.72 -0.61
C GLU A 52 19.24 -13.58 -0.67
N SER A 53 19.95 -14.69 -0.82
CA SER A 53 21.38 -14.69 -1.15
C SER A 53 21.74 -15.61 -2.32
N GLY A 54 22.99 -15.55 -2.79
CA GLY A 54 23.51 -16.45 -3.82
C GLY A 54 22.84 -16.30 -5.19
N HIS A 55 22.55 -17.43 -5.84
CA HIS A 55 21.92 -17.47 -7.17
C HIS A 55 20.47 -16.96 -7.16
N TYR A 56 19.72 -17.31 -6.11
CA TYR A 56 18.30 -16.95 -5.95
C TYR A 56 18.06 -15.44 -5.82
N ALA A 57 18.99 -14.72 -5.17
CA ALA A 57 18.89 -13.28 -4.92
C ALA A 57 19.05 -12.39 -6.15
N ARG A 58 19.42 -12.96 -7.31
CA ARG A 58 19.69 -12.17 -8.52
C ARG A 58 18.38 -11.72 -9.16
N VAL A 59 17.94 -10.52 -8.80
CA VAL A 59 16.81 -9.85 -9.43
C VAL A 59 17.22 -9.37 -10.82
N PRO A 60 16.60 -9.85 -11.91
CA PRO A 60 16.93 -9.39 -13.25
C PRO A 60 16.44 -7.94 -13.46
N GLU A 61 17.10 -7.18 -14.32
CA GLU A 61 16.64 -5.81 -14.64
C GLU A 61 15.38 -5.84 -15.53
N HIS A 62 15.29 -6.81 -16.44
CA HIS A 62 14.10 -7.12 -17.22
C HIS A 62 13.60 -8.51 -16.80
N GLY A 63 12.33 -8.61 -16.41
CA GLY A 63 11.67 -9.86 -16.06
C GLY A 63 11.84 -10.90 -17.16
N SER A 64 12.07 -12.16 -16.79
CA SER A 64 12.48 -13.18 -17.73
C SER A 64 11.47 -13.38 -18.87
N ALA A 65 11.99 -13.53 -20.08
CA ALA A 65 11.22 -13.66 -21.32
C ALA A 65 10.37 -14.94 -21.43
N HIS A 66 10.33 -15.76 -20.38
CA HIS A 66 9.41 -16.88 -20.28
C HIS A 66 8.08 -16.50 -19.66
N GLY A 67 7.92 -15.30 -19.08
CA GLY A 67 6.66 -14.73 -18.55
C GLY A 67 5.78 -15.73 -17.80
N SER A 68 6.36 -16.76 -17.21
CA SER A 68 5.64 -17.90 -16.65
C SER A 68 5.48 -17.68 -15.15
N MET A 69 4.80 -18.61 -14.49
CA MET A 69 4.72 -18.64 -13.02
C MET A 69 5.98 -19.27 -12.38
N ALA A 70 7.05 -19.49 -13.15
CA ALA A 70 8.28 -20.07 -12.60
C ALA A 70 8.87 -19.15 -11.52
N PRO A 71 9.22 -19.68 -10.33
CA PRO A 71 9.86 -18.88 -9.30
C PRO A 71 11.22 -18.37 -9.76
N ARG A 72 11.56 -17.13 -9.40
CA ARG A 72 12.90 -16.58 -9.66
C ARG A 72 13.97 -17.50 -9.09
N GLY A 73 15.03 -17.72 -9.87
CA GLY A 73 16.14 -18.61 -9.51
C GLY A 73 15.89 -20.09 -9.78
N ALA A 74 14.72 -20.49 -10.30
CA ALA A 74 14.49 -21.84 -10.81
C ALA A 74 15.04 -22.00 -12.24
N HIS A 75 15.34 -23.24 -12.63
CA HIS A 75 15.54 -23.56 -14.04
C HIS A 75 14.21 -23.54 -14.78
N VAL A 76 14.15 -22.79 -15.88
CA VAL A 76 12.95 -22.67 -16.71
C VAL A 76 13.20 -23.37 -18.05
N PRO A 77 12.52 -24.50 -18.34
CA PRO A 77 12.61 -25.17 -19.63
C PRO A 77 12.25 -24.24 -20.80
N ALA A 78 12.93 -24.38 -21.94
CA ALA A 78 12.74 -23.51 -23.10
C ALA A 78 11.32 -23.57 -23.71
N ASP A 79 10.61 -24.67 -23.51
CA ASP A 79 9.23 -24.90 -23.95
C ASP A 79 8.18 -24.42 -22.93
N THR A 80 8.60 -23.81 -21.81
CA THR A 80 7.68 -23.26 -20.81
C THR A 80 6.84 -22.13 -21.42
N PRO A 81 5.50 -22.21 -21.36
CA PRO A 81 4.65 -21.17 -21.91
C PRO A 81 4.71 -19.90 -21.08
N SER A 82 4.67 -18.76 -21.77
CA SER A 82 4.54 -17.44 -21.17
C SER A 82 3.08 -17.06 -20.91
N LEU A 83 2.84 -16.44 -19.77
CA LEU A 83 1.61 -15.74 -19.45
C LEU A 83 1.72 -14.34 -20.07
N GLY A 84 1.04 -14.15 -21.19
CA GLY A 84 0.98 -12.84 -21.87
C GLY A 84 0.26 -11.73 -21.09
N MET A 85 0.08 -11.87 -19.78
CA MET A 85 -0.60 -10.91 -18.90
C MET A 85 0.38 -10.00 -18.13
N TYR A 86 1.68 -10.31 -18.09
CA TYR A 86 2.66 -9.41 -17.47
C TYR A 86 3.01 -8.30 -18.44
N ASP A 87 2.65 -7.08 -18.07
CA ASP A 87 3.04 -5.86 -18.78
C ASP A 87 3.95 -4.95 -17.95
N LEU A 88 4.16 -5.25 -16.67
CA LEU A 88 5.18 -4.63 -15.83
C LEU A 88 6.38 -5.58 -15.70
N ASN A 89 7.29 -5.47 -16.68
CA ASN A 89 8.46 -6.35 -16.82
C ASN A 89 9.78 -5.65 -16.52
N GLU A 90 9.82 -4.31 -16.48
CA GLU A 90 11.05 -3.60 -16.10
C GLU A 90 11.13 -3.45 -14.59
N LYS A 91 12.27 -3.80 -14.00
CA LYS A 91 12.50 -3.64 -12.56
C LYS A 91 12.37 -2.18 -12.14
N SER A 92 12.82 -1.24 -12.98
CA SER A 92 12.70 0.20 -12.71
C SER A 92 11.25 0.68 -12.58
N GLU A 93 10.27 -0.02 -13.16
CA GLU A 93 8.87 0.39 -13.11
C GLU A 93 8.15 0.01 -11.82
N VAL A 94 8.68 -0.94 -11.03
CA VAL A 94 7.95 -1.50 -9.88
C VAL A 94 8.80 -1.73 -8.62
N TRP A 95 10.12 -1.73 -8.73
CA TRP A 95 10.97 -2.20 -7.64
C TRP A 95 11.09 -1.20 -6.49
N ALA A 96 11.22 -1.74 -5.27
CA ALA A 96 11.64 -1.03 -4.08
C ALA A 96 12.60 -1.92 -3.28
N GLU A 97 13.78 -1.41 -2.95
CA GLU A 97 14.84 -2.20 -2.29
C GLU A 97 14.45 -2.76 -0.92
N ASN A 98 13.48 -2.14 -0.25
CA ASN A 98 12.98 -2.55 1.05
C ASN A 98 11.73 -3.44 0.98
N ALA A 99 11.24 -3.84 -0.21
CA ALA A 99 10.00 -4.59 -0.33
C ALA A 99 10.02 -5.90 0.49
N GLY A 100 11.10 -6.69 0.39
CA GLY A 100 11.23 -7.94 1.16
C GLY A 100 11.24 -7.70 2.67
N LEU A 101 12.00 -6.69 3.12
CA LEU A 101 12.05 -6.31 4.55
C LEU A 101 10.69 -5.84 5.07
N LEU A 102 9.96 -5.05 4.29
CA LEU A 102 8.65 -4.55 4.66
C LEU A 102 7.61 -5.68 4.71
N TYR A 103 7.70 -6.65 3.79
CA TYR A 103 6.87 -7.85 3.85
C TYR A 103 7.15 -8.67 5.12
N ASP A 104 8.42 -8.92 5.44
CA ASP A 104 8.81 -9.63 6.67
C ASP A 104 8.31 -8.92 7.93
N GLU A 105 8.32 -7.59 7.94
CA GLU A 105 7.71 -6.81 9.03
C GLU A 105 6.19 -6.99 9.05
N ALA A 106 5.52 -6.90 7.90
CA ALA A 106 4.08 -6.97 7.79
C ALA A 106 3.54 -8.30 8.32
N VAL A 107 4.13 -9.45 7.94
CA VAL A 107 3.65 -10.76 8.38
C VAL A 107 3.82 -11.01 9.88
N VAL A 108 4.79 -10.35 10.53
CA VAL A 108 5.01 -10.47 11.97
C VAL A 108 4.08 -9.56 12.76
N ARG A 109 3.79 -8.36 12.25
CA ARG A 109 3.05 -7.32 13.00
C ARG A 109 1.56 -7.26 12.67
N GLN A 110 0.97 -8.40 12.33
CA GLN A 110 -0.46 -8.52 12.06
C GLN A 110 -1.29 -8.21 13.32
N TRP A 111 -2.44 -7.59 13.12
CA TRP A 111 -3.43 -7.34 14.17
C TRP A 111 -4.84 -7.70 13.67
N ASN A 112 -5.77 -7.85 14.60
CA ASN A 112 -7.14 -8.25 14.34
C ASN A 112 -8.13 -7.18 14.82
N SER A 113 -8.92 -6.64 13.90
CA SER A 113 -9.94 -5.62 14.17
C SER A 113 -11.03 -6.07 15.16
N VAL A 114 -11.22 -7.37 15.38
CA VAL A 114 -12.21 -7.94 16.30
C VAL A 114 -11.67 -8.02 17.71
N THR A 115 -10.41 -8.45 17.89
CA THR A 115 -9.86 -8.80 19.22
C THR A 115 -8.87 -7.80 19.78
N ASP A 116 -8.14 -7.08 18.92
CA ASP A 116 -7.04 -6.22 19.36
C ASP A 116 -7.49 -4.77 19.58
N VAL A 117 -8.64 -4.41 19.02
CA VAL A 117 -9.34 -3.16 19.35
C VAL A 117 -10.17 -3.37 20.62
N PRO A 118 -10.06 -2.51 21.65
CA PRO A 118 -10.72 -2.72 22.93
C PRO A 118 -12.19 -2.29 22.89
N TRP A 119 -13.02 -2.93 22.05
CA TRP A 119 -14.42 -2.57 21.83
C TRP A 119 -15.28 -2.53 23.12
N HIS A 120 -14.92 -3.29 24.14
CA HIS A 120 -15.57 -3.25 25.45
C HIS A 120 -15.40 -1.91 26.20
N LYS A 121 -14.47 -1.05 25.74
CA LYS A 121 -14.27 0.33 26.22
C LYS A 121 -14.96 1.37 25.35
N LEU A 122 -15.77 0.97 24.37
CA LEU A 122 -16.51 1.91 23.55
C LEU A 122 -17.58 2.60 24.41
N GLU A 123 -17.48 3.92 24.51
CA GLU A 123 -18.37 4.74 25.33
C GLU A 123 -19.33 5.54 24.46
N LYS A 124 -20.53 5.82 24.97
CA LYS A 124 -21.47 6.72 24.31
C LYS A 124 -20.89 8.14 24.29
N LEU A 125 -20.76 8.71 23.10
CA LEU A 125 -20.25 10.06 22.89
C LEU A 125 -21.38 11.09 22.77
N PRO A 126 -21.09 12.39 22.99
CA PRO A 126 -21.97 13.47 22.55
C PRO A 126 -22.30 13.37 21.05
N ASP A 127 -23.52 13.74 20.66
CA ASP A 127 -24.04 13.55 19.30
C ASP A 127 -23.16 14.21 18.21
N ASP A 128 -22.60 15.39 18.49
CA ASP A 128 -21.72 16.11 17.56
C ASP A 128 -20.38 15.39 17.37
N ILE A 129 -19.77 14.90 18.46
CA ILE A 129 -18.56 14.08 18.41
C ILE A 129 -18.82 12.75 17.70
N GLU A 130 -19.89 12.04 18.04
CA GLU A 130 -20.20 10.74 17.45
C GLU A 130 -20.42 10.87 15.93
N ARG A 131 -21.15 11.90 15.49
CA ARG A 131 -21.32 12.21 14.06
C ARG A 131 -19.99 12.55 13.39
N ALA A 132 -19.11 13.28 14.07
CA ALA A 132 -17.80 13.62 13.53
C ALA A 132 -16.90 12.37 13.38
N VAL A 133 -16.90 11.46 14.37
CA VAL A 133 -16.21 10.15 14.25
C VAL A 133 -16.80 9.34 13.09
N CYS A 134 -18.12 9.27 13.00
CA CYS A 134 -18.81 8.56 11.92
C CYS A 134 -18.46 9.10 10.54
N GLN A 135 -18.46 10.42 10.36
CA GLN A 135 -18.11 11.06 9.10
C GLN A 135 -16.64 10.83 8.73
N MET A 136 -15.73 10.95 9.70
CA MET A 136 -14.31 10.65 9.48
C MET A 136 -14.10 9.18 9.10
N CYS A 137 -14.76 8.25 9.78
CA CYS A 137 -14.69 6.82 9.44
C CYS A 137 -15.32 6.52 8.08
N THR A 138 -16.35 7.26 7.67
CA THR A 138 -16.97 7.14 6.33
C THR A 138 -15.94 7.52 5.26
N GLY A 139 -15.31 8.68 5.39
CA GLY A 139 -14.24 9.10 4.48
C GLY A 139 -13.05 8.14 4.50
N LEU A 140 -12.57 7.68 5.66
CA LEU A 140 -11.48 6.70 5.70
C LEU A 140 -11.85 5.40 5.00
N THR A 141 -13.08 4.90 5.18
CA THR A 141 -13.58 3.72 4.46
C THR A 141 -13.51 3.87 2.93
N GLU A 142 -13.82 5.07 2.41
CA GLU A 142 -13.68 5.37 0.98
C GLU A 142 -12.21 5.35 0.52
N VAL A 143 -11.28 5.85 1.35
CA VAL A 143 -9.84 5.76 1.06
C VAL A 143 -9.39 4.31 0.97
N GLU A 144 -9.77 3.47 1.95
CA GLU A 144 -9.23 2.12 2.06
C GLU A 144 -9.66 1.22 0.89
N PHE A 145 -10.80 1.49 0.25
CA PHE A 145 -11.19 0.79 -0.98
C PHE A 145 -10.14 0.96 -2.07
N VAL A 146 -9.68 2.19 -2.31
CA VAL A 146 -8.70 2.45 -3.37
C VAL A 146 -7.29 2.12 -2.93
N ALA A 147 -6.96 2.26 -1.65
CA ALA A 147 -5.69 1.80 -1.10
C ALA A 147 -5.52 0.29 -1.30
N GLY A 148 -6.59 -0.50 -1.21
CA GLY A 148 -6.58 -1.94 -1.54
C GLY A 148 -6.70 -2.24 -3.04
N ASP A 149 -7.58 -1.55 -3.76
CA ASP A 149 -7.85 -1.84 -5.18
C ASP A 149 -6.69 -1.43 -6.10
N MET A 150 -5.97 -0.34 -5.78
CA MET A 150 -4.81 0.10 -6.54
C MET A 150 -3.74 -1.00 -6.64
N PRO A 151 -3.17 -1.52 -5.53
CA PRO A 151 -2.20 -2.61 -5.61
C PRO A 151 -2.80 -3.87 -6.23
N ALA A 152 -4.08 -4.18 -5.96
CA ALA A 152 -4.74 -5.35 -6.55
C ALA A 152 -4.82 -5.28 -8.09
N LYS A 153 -5.09 -4.10 -8.66
CA LYS A 153 -5.13 -3.85 -10.12
C LYS A 153 -3.80 -4.20 -10.81
N TRP A 154 -2.69 -3.95 -10.13
CA TRP A 154 -1.35 -4.13 -10.70
C TRP A 154 -0.71 -5.47 -10.32
N LEU A 155 -1.12 -6.11 -9.22
CA LEU A 155 -0.44 -7.27 -8.66
C LEU A 155 -0.23 -8.43 -9.66
N CYS A 156 -1.24 -8.77 -10.46
CA CYS A 156 -1.15 -9.85 -11.43
C CYS A 156 -0.35 -9.49 -12.68
N ARG A 157 -0.13 -8.20 -12.93
CA ARG A 157 0.57 -7.59 -14.07
C ARG A 157 2.08 -7.47 -13.85
N ILE A 158 2.52 -7.46 -12.60
CA ILE A 158 3.93 -7.49 -12.19
C ILE A 158 4.54 -8.86 -12.46
N ASN A 159 5.68 -8.88 -13.16
CA ASN A 159 6.45 -10.09 -13.43
C ASN A 159 6.83 -10.83 -12.12
N HIS A 160 6.78 -12.17 -12.11
CA HIS A 160 7.10 -12.97 -10.92
C HIS A 160 8.55 -12.89 -10.47
N ASP A 161 9.45 -12.43 -11.34
CA ASP A 161 10.82 -12.13 -10.95
C ASP A 161 10.90 -10.97 -9.93
N PHE A 162 9.83 -10.19 -9.74
CA PHE A 162 9.76 -9.13 -8.72
C PHE A 162 8.86 -9.53 -7.54
N HIS A 163 8.93 -10.80 -7.12
CA HIS A 163 8.01 -11.37 -6.13
C HIS A 163 7.98 -10.63 -4.79
N GLU A 164 9.07 -10.01 -4.35
CA GLU A 164 9.13 -9.22 -3.12
C GLU A 164 8.13 -8.08 -3.13
N VAL A 165 8.05 -7.37 -4.26
CA VAL A 165 7.06 -6.32 -4.49
C VAL A 165 5.66 -6.92 -4.42
N LYS A 166 5.44 -8.07 -5.06
CA LYS A 166 4.12 -8.73 -5.05
C LYS A 166 3.71 -9.15 -3.64
N LEU A 167 4.62 -9.70 -2.86
CA LEU A 167 4.39 -10.10 -1.48
C LEU A 167 4.07 -8.88 -0.60
N PHE A 168 4.82 -7.80 -0.75
CA PHE A 168 4.56 -6.56 -0.04
C PHE A 168 3.18 -5.97 -0.40
N LEU A 169 2.88 -5.79 -1.68
CA LEU A 169 1.60 -5.25 -2.14
C LEU A 169 0.41 -6.15 -1.72
N ALA A 170 0.60 -7.48 -1.68
CA ALA A 170 -0.41 -8.38 -1.15
C ALA A 170 -0.63 -8.19 0.37
N SER A 171 0.43 -7.88 1.13
CA SER A 171 0.30 -7.54 2.54
C SER A 171 -0.43 -6.21 2.77
N GLN A 172 -0.16 -5.21 1.92
CA GLN A 172 -0.91 -3.94 1.91
C GLN A 172 -2.39 -4.18 1.64
N ILE A 173 -2.76 -4.97 0.62
CA ILE A 173 -4.17 -5.32 0.36
C ILE A 173 -4.85 -5.90 1.62
N MET A 174 -4.15 -6.73 2.39
CA MET A 174 -4.68 -7.30 3.64
C MET A 174 -4.77 -6.26 4.77
N ASP A 175 -3.81 -5.35 4.86
CA ASP A 175 -3.85 -4.21 5.79
C ASP A 175 -5.07 -3.34 5.49
N GLU A 176 -5.28 -2.95 4.23
CA GLU A 176 -6.41 -2.10 3.82
C GLU A 176 -7.77 -2.79 4.01
N ALA A 177 -7.84 -4.11 3.81
CA ALA A 177 -9.04 -4.88 4.14
C ALA A 177 -9.38 -4.79 5.64
N ARG A 178 -8.38 -4.74 6.52
CA ARG A 178 -8.61 -4.54 7.96
C ARG A 178 -8.98 -3.11 8.31
N HIS A 179 -8.38 -2.12 7.64
CA HIS A 179 -8.69 -0.71 7.87
C HIS A 179 -10.14 -0.43 7.45
N LEU A 180 -10.55 -0.94 6.28
CA LEU A 180 -11.94 -0.92 5.81
C LEU A 180 -12.90 -1.51 6.84
N ASP A 181 -12.57 -2.69 7.38
CA ASP A 181 -13.39 -3.38 8.36
C ASP A 181 -13.48 -2.62 9.70
N VAL A 182 -12.35 -2.13 10.23
CA VAL A 182 -12.31 -1.44 11.53
C VAL A 182 -13.03 -0.10 11.51
N PHE A 183 -12.88 0.71 10.44
CA PHE A 183 -13.53 2.02 10.35
C PHE A 183 -15.04 1.87 10.17
N ARG A 184 -15.50 0.89 9.39
CA ARG A 184 -16.93 0.57 9.28
C ARG A 184 -17.52 0.08 10.60
N LYS A 185 -16.81 -0.81 11.30
CA LYS A 185 -17.20 -1.23 12.66
C LYS A 185 -17.32 -0.03 13.57
N ARG A 186 -16.32 0.86 13.59
CA ARG A 186 -16.36 2.02 14.48
C ARG A 186 -17.51 2.96 14.14
N ALA A 187 -17.77 3.25 12.88
CA ALA A 187 -18.89 4.11 12.47
C ALA A 187 -20.26 3.58 12.94
N LEU A 188 -20.41 2.26 13.07
CA LEU A 188 -21.70 1.62 13.38
C LEU A 188 -21.83 1.19 14.86
N ALA A 189 -20.74 0.82 15.52
CA ALA A 189 -20.77 0.12 16.81
C ALA A 189 -21.34 0.95 17.97
N ASN A 190 -21.29 2.29 17.90
CA ASN A 190 -21.81 3.18 18.95
C ASN A 190 -23.21 3.74 18.65
N GLY A 191 -23.95 3.13 17.71
CA GLY A 191 -25.28 3.59 17.28
C GLY A 191 -25.25 4.74 16.26
N GLY A 192 -24.08 4.98 15.66
CA GLY A 192 -23.88 5.94 14.57
C GLY A 192 -24.28 5.38 13.19
N GLY A 193 -23.55 5.79 12.15
CA GLY A 193 -23.84 5.41 10.77
C GLY A 193 -22.73 5.81 9.79
N LEU A 194 -22.78 5.27 8.59
CA LEU A 194 -22.04 5.84 7.46
C LEU A 194 -22.77 7.10 6.99
N LEU A 195 -22.03 8.19 6.85
CA LEU A 195 -22.59 9.51 6.60
C LEU A 195 -22.38 9.92 5.13
N MET A 196 -21.81 11.08 4.86
CA MET A 196 -21.76 11.65 3.52
C MET A 196 -20.47 11.27 2.79
N ALA A 197 -20.58 10.82 1.54
CA ALA A 197 -19.41 10.62 0.67
C ALA A 197 -18.83 11.96 0.19
N SER A 198 -17.52 12.02 -0.04
CA SER A 198 -16.83 13.24 -0.46
C SER A 198 -16.61 13.27 -1.98
N PRO A 199 -17.23 14.20 -2.74
CA PRO A 199 -17.00 14.28 -4.19
C PRO A 199 -15.54 14.58 -4.57
N GLY A 200 -14.82 15.37 -3.76
CA GLY A 200 -13.40 15.63 -3.96
C GLY A 200 -12.55 14.38 -3.70
N GLN A 201 -12.95 13.57 -2.72
CA GLN A 201 -12.30 12.31 -2.42
C GLN A 201 -12.51 11.32 -3.57
N GLU A 202 -13.74 11.13 -4.02
CA GLU A 202 -14.06 10.27 -5.16
C GLU A 202 -13.24 10.64 -6.41
N LYS A 203 -13.02 11.94 -6.67
CA LYS A 203 -12.15 12.39 -7.78
C LYS A 203 -10.69 12.01 -7.60
N LEU A 204 -10.15 12.18 -6.38
CA LEU A 204 -8.76 11.81 -6.08
C LEU A 204 -8.56 10.29 -6.16
N LEU A 205 -9.50 9.55 -5.59
CA LEU A 205 -9.52 8.08 -5.60
C LEU A 205 -9.61 7.54 -7.04
N ALA A 206 -10.46 8.14 -7.88
CA ALA A 206 -10.52 7.84 -9.30
C ALA A 206 -9.18 8.13 -10.01
N ALA A 207 -8.53 9.26 -9.73
CA ALA A 207 -7.24 9.60 -10.33
C ALA A 207 -6.14 8.58 -10.01
N ILE A 208 -6.16 7.97 -8.81
CA ILE A 208 -5.24 6.89 -8.46
C ILE A 208 -5.54 5.63 -9.26
N LEU A 209 -6.81 5.20 -9.32
CA LEU A 209 -7.19 3.97 -10.02
C LEU A 209 -7.06 4.10 -11.55
N GLU A 210 -7.27 5.29 -12.09
CA GLU A 210 -7.19 5.57 -13.52
C GLU A 210 -5.78 5.98 -13.97
N ALA A 211 -4.81 6.00 -13.06
CA ALA A 211 -3.42 6.32 -13.36
C ALA A 211 -2.90 5.46 -14.55
N PRO A 212 -2.19 6.08 -15.51
CA PRO A 212 -1.80 5.44 -16.77
C PRO A 212 -0.73 4.37 -16.59
N ASP A 213 0.10 4.48 -15.54
CA ASP A 213 1.19 3.56 -15.23
C ASP A 213 1.32 3.35 -13.71
N TYR A 214 2.04 2.29 -13.34
CA TYR A 214 2.22 1.89 -11.94
C TYR A 214 2.93 2.97 -11.11
N THR A 215 4.00 3.57 -11.64
CA THR A 215 4.78 4.59 -10.93
C THR A 215 3.90 5.80 -10.60
N THR A 216 3.06 6.23 -11.54
CA THR A 216 2.07 7.30 -11.33
C THR A 216 1.06 6.91 -10.25
N ALA A 217 0.50 5.71 -10.33
CA ALA A 217 -0.44 5.19 -9.33
C ALA A 217 0.19 5.14 -7.94
N SER A 218 1.42 4.62 -7.86
CA SER A 218 2.22 4.50 -6.63
C SER A 218 2.59 5.86 -6.04
N ALA A 219 2.92 6.86 -6.87
CA ALA A 219 3.22 8.21 -6.39
C ALA A 219 1.96 8.87 -5.79
N LEU A 220 0.81 8.77 -6.48
CA LEU A 220 -0.45 9.31 -5.97
C LEU A 220 -0.95 8.57 -4.71
N MET A 221 -0.79 7.25 -4.64
CA MET A 221 -1.18 6.46 -3.47
C MET A 221 -0.19 6.59 -2.32
N HIS A 222 1.03 6.07 -2.48
CA HIS A 222 1.96 5.87 -1.36
C HIS A 222 2.67 7.15 -0.89
N ILE A 223 2.96 8.08 -1.80
CA ILE A 223 3.61 9.35 -1.42
C ILE A 223 2.55 10.37 -1.00
N PHE A 224 1.48 10.47 -1.79
CA PHE A 224 0.48 11.48 -1.61
C PHE A 224 -0.64 11.03 -0.65
N GLY A 225 -1.50 10.10 -1.06
CA GLY A 225 -2.65 9.63 -0.28
C GLY A 225 -2.27 9.11 1.11
N GLU A 226 -1.55 7.99 1.16
CA GLU A 226 -1.08 7.36 2.39
C GLU A 226 -0.11 8.25 3.17
N GLY A 227 0.69 9.08 2.48
CA GLY A 227 1.55 10.05 3.16
C GLY A 227 0.75 11.05 4.02
N PHE A 228 -0.39 11.51 3.51
CA PHE A 228 -1.30 12.38 4.24
C PHE A 228 -2.07 11.62 5.33
N VAL A 229 -2.54 10.40 5.04
CA VAL A 229 -3.24 9.51 5.99
C VAL A 229 -2.32 9.10 7.15
N LEU A 230 -1.07 8.73 6.89
CA LEU A 230 -0.07 8.43 7.91
C LEU A 230 0.12 9.61 8.87
N THR A 231 0.17 10.83 8.32
CA THR A 231 0.28 12.02 9.16
C THR A 231 -0.96 12.21 10.02
N LEU A 232 -2.15 11.96 9.46
CA LEU A 232 -3.42 11.98 10.18
C LEU A 232 -3.43 10.94 11.32
N PHE A 233 -3.05 9.68 11.06
CA PHE A 233 -2.99 8.63 12.07
C PHE A 233 -1.95 8.90 13.15
N ARG A 234 -0.81 9.54 12.81
CA ARG A 234 0.14 10.06 13.82
C ARG A 234 -0.46 11.15 14.71
N GLN A 235 -1.46 11.88 14.21
CA GLN A 235 -2.25 12.82 15.02
C GLN A 235 -3.51 12.17 15.59
N GLY A 236 -3.69 10.86 15.41
CA GLY A 236 -4.86 10.12 15.87
C GLY A 236 -5.09 10.24 17.37
N GLU A 237 -4.04 10.30 18.19
CA GLU A 237 -4.14 10.52 19.64
C GLU A 237 -4.89 11.82 19.99
N PHE A 238 -4.80 12.82 19.12
CA PHE A 238 -5.42 14.12 19.31
C PHE A 238 -6.84 14.22 18.74
N LEU A 239 -7.13 13.43 17.71
CA LEU A 239 -8.45 13.37 17.07
C LEU A 239 -9.37 12.32 17.69
N ALA A 240 -8.81 11.32 18.36
CA ALA A 240 -9.55 10.23 18.95
C ALA A 240 -10.20 10.63 20.28
N PRO A 241 -11.54 10.55 20.39
CA PRO A 241 -12.23 10.88 21.63
C PRO A 241 -12.06 9.81 22.71
N THR A 242 -11.79 8.55 22.35
CA THR A 242 -11.66 7.44 23.30
C THR A 242 -10.45 6.53 23.03
N GLU A 243 -10.14 5.64 23.97
CA GLU A 243 -9.10 4.62 23.83
C GLU A 243 -9.35 3.63 22.68
N VAL A 244 -10.61 3.47 22.23
CA VAL A 244 -10.95 2.65 21.05
C VAL A 244 -10.37 3.29 19.79
N GLU A 245 -10.70 4.55 19.50
CA GLU A 245 -10.21 5.23 18.29
C GLU A 245 -8.69 5.44 18.33
N LYS A 246 -8.12 5.72 19.51
CA LYS A 246 -6.65 5.80 19.66
C LYS A 246 -5.96 4.49 19.30
N THR A 247 -6.55 3.36 19.70
CA THR A 247 -6.00 2.04 19.37
C THR A 247 -6.12 1.76 17.88
N ILE A 248 -7.27 2.07 17.26
CA ILE A 248 -7.46 1.95 15.81
C ILE A 248 -6.37 2.74 15.07
N PHE A 249 -6.21 4.03 15.38
CA PHE A 249 -5.21 4.87 14.71
C PHE A 249 -3.78 4.39 14.91
N ARG A 250 -3.43 3.88 16.10
CA ARG A 250 -2.08 3.35 16.36
C ARG A 250 -1.78 2.11 15.50
N LEU A 251 -2.77 1.22 15.37
CA LEU A 251 -2.64 0.00 14.58
C LEU A 251 -2.53 0.34 13.09
N CYS A 252 -3.44 1.17 12.56
CA CYS A 252 -3.39 1.61 11.17
C CYS A 252 -2.09 2.40 10.86
N MET A 253 -1.63 3.27 11.76
CA MET A 253 -0.38 4.03 11.60
C MET A 253 0.84 3.12 11.34
N GLN A 254 0.90 1.96 11.99
CA GLN A 254 1.99 1.02 11.80
C GLN A 254 2.00 0.43 10.38
N ASP A 255 0.82 0.21 9.81
CA ASP A 255 0.65 -0.33 8.46
C ASP A 255 0.99 0.74 7.42
N GLU A 256 0.41 1.93 7.56
CA GLU A 256 0.69 3.08 6.69
C GLU A 256 2.17 3.47 6.67
N ALA A 257 2.88 3.30 7.79
CA ALA A 257 4.31 3.56 7.83
C ALA A 257 5.09 2.64 6.86
N ARG A 258 4.64 1.40 6.66
CA ARG A 258 5.23 0.45 5.70
C ARG A 258 4.85 0.83 4.27
N HIS A 259 3.59 1.17 4.01
CA HIS A 259 3.11 1.53 2.68
C HIS A 259 3.82 2.78 2.14
N VAL A 260 3.94 3.82 2.97
CA VAL A 260 4.72 5.03 2.64
C VAL A 260 6.21 4.72 2.47
N ALA A 261 6.80 3.86 3.30
CA ALA A 261 8.21 3.50 3.17
C ALA A 261 8.51 2.75 1.86
N TYR A 262 7.57 1.92 1.39
CA TYR A 262 7.65 1.31 0.07
C TYR A 262 7.59 2.37 -1.03
N GLY A 263 6.59 3.25 -0.99
CA GLY A 263 6.42 4.31 -1.98
C GLY A 263 7.65 5.21 -2.15
N VAL A 264 8.26 5.63 -1.04
CA VAL A 264 9.47 6.46 -1.05
C VAL A 264 10.64 5.75 -1.71
N LYS A 265 10.85 4.46 -1.41
CA LYS A 265 11.94 3.68 -2.01
C LYS A 265 11.68 3.31 -3.46
N HIS A 266 10.43 3.04 -3.81
CA HIS A 266 10.03 2.83 -5.19
C HIS A 266 10.31 4.08 -6.04
N LEU A 267 9.85 5.26 -5.59
CA LEU A 267 10.06 6.50 -6.32
C LEU A 267 11.55 6.86 -6.42
N ALA A 268 12.32 6.63 -5.36
CA ALA A 268 13.77 6.82 -5.39
C ALA A 268 14.45 5.94 -6.46
N TYR A 269 14.11 4.66 -6.47
CA TYR A 269 14.68 3.69 -7.43
C TYR A 269 14.34 4.05 -8.87
N PHE A 270 13.10 4.50 -9.10
CA PHE A 270 12.62 4.96 -10.39
C PHE A 270 13.34 6.22 -10.86
N LEU A 271 13.43 7.27 -10.03
CA LEU A 271 14.04 8.54 -10.41
C LEU A 271 15.56 8.43 -10.63
N GLU A 272 16.24 7.55 -9.90
CA GLU A 272 17.66 7.26 -10.12
C GLU A 272 17.91 6.70 -11.54
N ARG A 273 16.98 5.87 -12.05
CA ARG A 273 17.10 5.20 -13.36
C ARG A 273 16.47 5.96 -14.52
N HIS A 274 15.49 6.80 -14.20
CA HIS A 274 14.73 7.59 -15.15
C HIS A 274 14.71 9.08 -14.75
N PRO A 275 15.87 9.74 -14.61
CA PRO A 275 15.92 11.16 -14.24
C PRO A 275 15.19 12.05 -15.26
N GLU A 276 15.13 11.64 -16.53
CA GLU A 276 14.37 12.31 -17.58
C GLU A 276 12.85 12.30 -17.34
N ARG A 277 12.35 11.35 -16.54
CA ARG A 277 10.92 11.24 -16.18
C ARG A 277 10.55 12.04 -14.93
N ALA A 278 11.50 12.75 -14.29
CA ALA A 278 11.21 13.61 -13.15
C ALA A 278 10.14 14.68 -13.45
N GLU A 279 10.14 15.23 -14.67
CA GLU A 279 9.13 16.20 -15.09
C GLU A 279 7.72 15.59 -15.15
N GLN A 280 7.61 14.34 -15.59
CA GLN A 280 6.35 13.60 -15.57
C GLN A 280 5.84 13.45 -14.13
N VAL A 281 6.73 13.05 -13.20
CA VAL A 281 6.39 12.93 -11.78
C VAL A 281 5.95 14.29 -11.22
N HIS A 282 6.65 15.38 -11.53
CA HIS A 282 6.24 16.72 -11.12
C HIS A 282 4.83 17.08 -11.58
N ALA A 283 4.49 16.82 -12.84
CA ALA A 283 3.17 17.11 -13.40
C ALA A 283 2.05 16.31 -12.71
N ILE A 284 2.31 15.04 -12.37
CA ILE A 284 1.38 14.20 -11.60
C ILE A 284 1.18 14.77 -10.19
N LEU A 285 2.25 15.21 -9.55
CA LEU A 285 2.19 15.81 -8.22
C LEU A 285 1.45 17.15 -8.23
N ASP A 286 1.50 17.94 -9.32
CA ASP A 286 0.68 19.16 -9.44
C ASP A 286 -0.82 18.83 -9.33
N ILE A 287 -1.25 17.73 -9.98
CA ILE A 287 -2.64 17.25 -9.93
C ILE A 287 -2.99 16.75 -8.53
N GLY A 288 -2.11 15.94 -7.93
CA GLY A 288 -2.30 15.39 -6.57
C GLY A 288 -2.42 16.49 -5.51
N GLU A 289 -1.57 17.52 -5.59
CA GLU A 289 -1.59 18.67 -4.68
C GLU A 289 -2.91 19.42 -4.76
N GLN A 290 -3.37 19.79 -5.96
CA GLN A 290 -4.64 20.50 -6.15
C GLN A 290 -5.83 19.67 -5.65
N ALA A 291 -5.84 18.36 -5.95
CA ALA A 291 -6.90 17.45 -5.54
C ALA A 291 -6.99 17.34 -4.01
N VAL A 292 -5.87 17.14 -3.33
CA VAL A 292 -5.87 17.02 -1.86
C VAL A 292 -6.10 18.35 -1.17
N PHE A 293 -5.58 19.46 -1.69
CA PHE A 293 -5.90 20.77 -1.12
C PHE A 293 -7.40 21.05 -1.17
N THR A 294 -8.04 20.76 -2.31
CA THR A 294 -9.50 20.89 -2.46
C THR A 294 -10.23 19.96 -1.50
N LEU A 295 -9.85 18.68 -1.45
CA LEU A 295 -10.41 17.69 -0.54
C LEU A 295 -10.28 18.11 0.94
N THR A 296 -9.13 18.64 1.33
CA THR A 296 -8.84 19.09 2.69
C THR A 296 -9.79 20.18 3.15
N LEU A 297 -10.32 20.98 2.21
CA LEU A 297 -11.23 22.08 2.50
C LEU A 297 -12.71 21.71 2.35
N GLU A 298 -13.04 20.49 1.92
CA GLU A 298 -14.43 20.07 1.81
C GLU A 298 -15.09 19.92 3.20
N PRO A 299 -16.36 20.35 3.38
CA PRO A 299 -17.04 20.31 4.67
C PRO A 299 -16.99 18.94 5.34
N GLN A 300 -17.37 17.88 4.61
CA GLN A 300 -17.40 16.49 5.08
C GLN A 300 -16.01 15.90 5.41
N THR A 301 -14.94 16.62 5.09
CA THR A 301 -13.55 16.22 5.36
C THR A 301 -12.96 17.07 6.47
N LEU A 302 -13.08 18.39 6.38
CA LEU A 302 -12.48 19.35 7.31
C LEU A 302 -13.25 19.44 8.62
N GLU A 303 -14.56 19.66 8.56
CA GLU A 303 -15.38 20.00 9.72
C GLU A 303 -15.46 18.88 10.75
N PRO A 304 -15.62 17.58 10.38
CA PRO A 304 -15.56 16.49 11.35
C PRO A 304 -14.23 16.45 12.09
N ARG A 305 -13.12 16.61 11.36
CA ARG A 305 -11.79 16.61 11.97
C ARG A 305 -11.59 17.83 12.87
N ALA A 306 -12.12 18.99 12.48
CA ALA A 306 -12.11 20.19 13.30
C ALA A 306 -12.97 20.01 14.58
N ILE A 307 -14.17 19.43 14.49
CA ILE A 307 -15.02 19.12 15.65
C ILE A 307 -14.28 18.19 16.62
N LEU A 308 -13.66 17.13 16.10
CA LEU A 308 -12.87 16.20 16.91
C LEU A 308 -11.65 16.88 17.55
N ALA A 309 -10.91 17.64 16.75
CA ALA A 309 -9.77 18.42 17.22
C ALA A 309 -10.17 19.46 18.26
N GLY A 310 -11.36 20.06 18.19
CA GLY A 310 -11.86 21.03 19.16
C GLY A 310 -12.48 20.38 20.42
N GLY A 311 -12.75 19.07 20.38
CA GLY A 311 -13.49 18.39 21.43
C GLY A 311 -14.97 18.79 21.48
N GLY A 312 -15.56 19.17 20.34
CA GLY A 312 -16.98 19.48 20.19
C GLY A 312 -17.23 20.61 19.21
N ILE A 313 -18.45 20.69 18.68
CA ILE A 313 -18.86 21.73 17.73
C ILE A 313 -18.79 23.13 18.33
N ALA A 314 -18.99 23.25 19.65
CA ALA A 314 -18.89 24.51 20.38
C ALA A 314 -17.45 25.09 20.41
N ASN A 315 -16.44 24.27 20.09
CA ASN A 315 -15.03 24.66 20.07
C ASN A 315 -14.44 24.50 18.65
N ILE A 316 -15.27 24.57 17.61
CA ILE A 316 -14.82 24.29 16.25
C ILE A 316 -13.77 25.29 15.77
N GLU A 317 -13.76 26.55 16.24
CA GLU A 317 -12.71 27.51 15.88
C GLU A 317 -11.34 27.05 16.40
N LEU A 318 -11.28 26.56 17.63
CA LEU A 318 -10.07 25.94 18.19
C LEU A 318 -9.68 24.69 17.38
N GLY A 319 -10.68 23.89 16.98
CA GLY A 319 -10.50 22.76 16.08
C GLY A 319 -9.87 23.14 14.73
N MET A 320 -10.37 24.19 14.10
CA MET A 320 -9.89 24.72 12.82
C MET A 320 -8.45 25.23 12.93
N ALA A 321 -8.13 25.95 14.02
CA ALA A 321 -6.77 26.34 14.36
C ALA A 321 -5.85 25.12 14.48
N ARG A 322 -6.30 24.06 15.15
CA ARG A 322 -5.54 22.82 15.30
C ARG A 322 -5.33 22.11 13.96
N MET A 323 -6.34 22.11 13.09
CA MET A 323 -6.23 21.55 11.74
C MET A 323 -5.22 22.29 10.86
N SER A 324 -5.00 23.59 11.04
CA SER A 324 -3.95 24.32 10.29
C SER A 324 -2.54 23.84 10.62
N PHE A 325 -2.28 23.52 11.90
CA PHE A 325 -1.02 22.90 12.31
C PHE A 325 -0.84 21.50 11.71
N ILE A 326 -1.91 20.70 11.64
CA ILE A 326 -1.87 19.36 11.03
C ILE A 326 -1.58 19.48 9.53
N TYR A 327 -2.22 20.40 8.82
CA TYR A 327 -1.97 20.64 7.40
C TYR A 327 -0.51 21.05 7.13
N ALA A 328 0.03 22.01 7.89
CA ALA A 328 1.42 22.44 7.74
C ALA A 328 2.40 21.27 7.97
N LYS A 329 2.08 20.38 8.91
CA LYS A 329 2.86 19.16 9.17
C LYS A 329 2.75 18.15 8.02
N GLN A 330 1.55 17.90 7.49
CA GLN A 330 1.33 17.04 6.33
C GLN A 330 2.19 17.49 5.15
N LEU A 331 2.18 18.79 4.86
CA LEU A 331 2.96 19.35 3.77
C LEU A 331 4.47 19.21 3.99
N LYS A 332 4.95 19.49 5.21
CA LYS A 332 6.36 19.32 5.56
C LYS A 332 6.81 17.86 5.41
N GLU A 333 5.99 16.91 5.88
CA GLU A 333 6.29 15.49 5.74
C GLU A 333 6.24 15.03 4.28
N TYR A 334 5.28 15.54 3.49
CA TYR A 334 5.19 15.29 2.04
C TYR A 334 6.45 15.76 1.30
N LEU A 335 6.87 17.02 1.51
CA LEU A 335 8.11 17.55 0.90
C LEU A 335 9.33 16.73 1.32
N ARG A 336 9.41 16.33 2.59
CA ARG A 336 10.51 15.51 3.08
C ARG A 336 10.53 14.11 2.44
N ARG A 337 9.38 13.48 2.21
CA ARG A 337 9.28 12.17 1.52
C ARG A 337 9.82 12.28 0.09
N LEU A 338 9.46 13.33 -0.63
CA LEU A 338 9.94 13.59 -1.98
C LEU A 338 11.44 13.91 -2.03
N GLU A 339 11.94 14.71 -1.09
CA GLU A 339 13.37 14.98 -0.95
C GLU A 339 14.17 13.68 -0.73
N ILE A 340 13.69 12.80 0.15
CA ILE A 340 14.30 11.47 0.38
C ILE A 340 14.25 10.61 -0.89
N ALA A 341 13.20 10.74 -1.69
CA ALA A 341 13.07 10.07 -2.99
C ALA A 341 13.92 10.71 -4.09
N GLY A 342 14.66 11.79 -3.82
CA GLY A 342 15.51 12.47 -4.79
C GLY A 342 14.80 13.49 -5.67
N LEU A 343 13.60 13.96 -5.28
CA LEU A 343 12.82 14.95 -6.00
C LEU A 343 12.68 16.26 -5.19
N ASP A 344 13.33 17.33 -5.63
CA ASP A 344 13.14 18.66 -5.03
C ASP A 344 11.80 19.27 -5.48
N ARG A 345 10.79 19.18 -4.61
CA ARG A 345 9.43 19.63 -4.93
C ARG A 345 9.12 21.04 -4.45
N GLU A 346 9.85 21.56 -3.47
CA GLU A 346 9.50 22.82 -2.80
C GLU A 346 9.37 24.03 -3.75
N PRO A 347 10.24 24.22 -4.76
CA PRO A 347 10.12 25.33 -5.71
C PRO A 347 8.90 25.26 -6.64
N ARG A 348 8.27 24.09 -6.75
CA ARG A 348 7.15 23.80 -7.65
C ARG A 348 5.85 23.52 -6.91
N LEU A 349 5.82 23.74 -5.60
CA LEU A 349 4.64 23.49 -4.80
C LEU A 349 3.47 24.35 -5.32
N SER A 350 2.37 23.70 -5.69
CA SER A 350 1.19 24.34 -6.28
C SER A 350 0.11 24.72 -5.27
N ILE A 351 0.32 24.38 -3.99
CA ILE A 351 -0.60 24.60 -2.87
C ILE A 351 0.05 25.47 -1.79
N PRO A 352 -0.74 26.22 -1.01
CA PRO A 352 -0.18 27.12 0.00
C PRO A 352 0.48 26.32 1.14
N LYS A 353 1.55 26.86 1.72
CA LYS A 353 2.24 26.22 2.85
C LYS A 353 1.46 26.26 4.16
N GLU A 354 0.60 27.24 4.28
CA GLU A 354 -0.21 27.51 5.45
C GLU A 354 -1.64 27.84 5.00
N ILE A 355 -2.61 27.52 5.85
CA ILE A 355 -4.01 27.86 5.65
C ILE A 355 -4.43 28.93 6.67
N PRO A 356 -5.34 29.86 6.31
CA PRO A 356 -5.55 31.12 7.05
C PRO A 356 -6.15 30.94 8.45
N PHE A 357 -6.44 29.72 8.89
CA PHE A 357 -7.01 29.44 10.22
C PHE A 357 -5.99 29.61 11.37
N ALA A 358 -4.70 29.83 11.08
CA ALA A 358 -3.68 30.06 12.09
C ALA A 358 -3.93 31.33 12.92
N GLU A 359 -4.51 32.38 12.31
CA GLU A 359 -4.84 33.63 13.00
C GLU A 359 -6.06 33.50 13.94
N LEU A 360 -6.89 32.46 13.77
CA LEU A 360 -8.05 32.18 14.64
C LEU A 360 -7.64 31.52 15.98
N ALA A 361 -6.37 31.13 16.12
CA ALA A 361 -5.81 30.45 17.29
C ALA A 361 -5.19 31.42 18.33
N ALA A 362 -5.03 32.69 17.94
CA ALA A 362 -4.43 33.76 18.76
C ALA A 362 -5.51 34.50 19.55
#